data_AF-A0A1L8RCB5-F1
#
_entry.id   AF-A0A1L8RCB5-F1
#
_cell.length_a   1.000
_cell.length_b   1.000
_cell.length_c   1.000
_cell.angle_alpha   90.00
_cell.angle_beta   90.00
_cell.angle_gamma   90.00
#
_symmetry.space_group_name_H-M   'P 1'
#
loop_
_entity.id
_entity.type
_entity.pdbx_description
1 polymer ?
#
loop_
_entity_poly.entity_id
_entity_poly.type
_entity_poly.pdbx_seq_one_letter_code
_entity_poly.pdbx_strand_id
1 'polypeptide(L)'
;MKTANKTVDDEEAIKILQEVEGIGTEATRASIIEALKQKEHIQVIKNKLVVTEKGKLLCQAVEAQHLLTSAEMTAKWESYLKKIGQKQGSQDMFLNNIKKIIVHLLDTVSGDIEKVNFKAYEEQKNK
;
A
#
# COMPACT_ATOMS: atom_id res chain seq x y z
N MET A 1 -9.60 -6.54 -2.23
CA MET A 1 -8.53 -6.77 -1.23
C MET A 1 -8.24 -8.25 -1.01
N LYS A 2 -9.26 -9.14 -0.91
CA LYS A 2 -9.05 -10.60 -0.75
C LYS A 2 -8.32 -11.28 -1.91
N THR A 3 -8.46 -10.75 -3.13
CA THR A 3 -7.85 -11.30 -4.37
C THR A 3 -6.57 -10.56 -4.78
N ALA A 4 -5.85 -9.97 -3.82
CA ALA A 4 -4.61 -9.23 -4.10
C ALA A 4 -3.51 -10.12 -4.72
N ASN A 5 -3.60 -11.44 -4.51
CA ASN A 5 -2.72 -12.41 -5.16
C ASN A 5 -2.79 -12.38 -6.70
N LYS A 6 -3.84 -11.82 -7.32
CA LYS A 6 -3.95 -11.72 -8.78
C LYS A 6 -3.18 -10.54 -9.38
N THR A 7 -2.60 -9.68 -8.55
CA THR A 7 -1.88 -8.46 -8.98
C THR A 7 -0.38 -8.57 -8.75
N VAL A 8 0.12 -9.79 -8.52
CA VAL A 8 1.52 -10.09 -8.23
C VAL A 8 1.92 -11.28 -9.08
N ASP A 9 3.15 -11.28 -9.60
CA ASP A 9 3.67 -12.34 -10.46
C ASP A 9 4.54 -13.36 -9.70
N ASP A 10 5.11 -12.97 -8.56
CA ASP A 10 5.95 -13.85 -7.73
C ASP A 10 5.12 -14.98 -7.08
N GLU A 11 5.45 -16.23 -7.41
CA GLU A 11 4.70 -17.41 -6.99
C GLU A 11 4.66 -17.57 -5.46
N GLU A 12 5.75 -17.25 -4.76
CA GLU A 12 5.80 -17.33 -3.30
C GLU A 12 4.87 -16.27 -2.66
N ALA A 13 4.91 -15.03 -3.15
CA ALA A 13 4.03 -13.96 -2.70
C ALA A 13 2.56 -14.27 -3.00
N ILE A 14 2.23 -14.84 -4.17
CA ILE A 14 0.88 -15.29 -4.51
C ILE A 14 0.38 -16.30 -3.47
N LYS A 15 1.19 -17.31 -3.15
CA LYS A 15 0.84 -18.35 -2.18
C LYS A 15 0.61 -17.77 -0.79
N ILE A 16 1.52 -16.91 -0.32
CA ILE A 16 1.35 -16.27 0.98
C ILE A 16 0.08 -15.42 1.01
N LEU A 17 -0.17 -14.59 -0.01
CA LEU A 17 -1.40 -13.80 -0.10
C LEU A 17 -2.65 -14.68 -0.14
N GLN A 18 -2.62 -15.87 -0.73
CA GLN A 18 -3.75 -16.81 -0.63
C GLN A 18 -3.94 -17.34 0.78
N GLU A 19 -2.85 -17.71 1.47
CA GLU A 19 -2.87 -18.21 2.84
C GLU A 19 -3.40 -17.17 3.84
N VAL A 20 -3.01 -15.90 3.71
CA VAL A 20 -3.46 -14.80 4.59
C VAL A 20 -4.75 -14.11 4.09
N GLU A 21 -5.38 -14.69 3.07
CA GLU A 21 -6.58 -14.16 2.42
C GLU A 21 -6.44 -12.75 1.80
N GLY A 22 -5.27 -12.37 1.31
CA GLY A 22 -5.00 -11.14 0.57
C GLY A 22 -4.42 -10.05 1.47
N ILE A 23 -4.82 -8.80 1.23
CA ILE A 23 -4.34 -7.66 2.05
C ILE A 23 -5.35 -7.36 3.17
N GLY A 24 -4.84 -7.35 4.39
CA GLY A 24 -5.60 -7.10 5.62
C GLY A 24 -6.56 -8.24 5.96
N THR A 25 -7.18 -8.16 7.14
CA THR A 25 -8.13 -9.16 7.64
C THR A 25 -9.57 -8.78 7.32
N GLU A 26 -10.50 -9.73 7.40
CA GLU A 26 -11.93 -9.46 7.22
C GLU A 26 -12.42 -8.30 8.10
N ALA A 27 -11.98 -8.28 9.37
CA ALA A 27 -12.35 -7.25 10.34
C ALA A 27 -11.83 -5.83 10.00
N THR A 28 -10.77 -5.70 9.19
CA THR A 28 -10.10 -4.41 8.94
C THR A 28 -10.34 -3.85 7.53
N ARG A 29 -10.77 -4.67 6.58
CA ARG A 29 -10.97 -4.23 5.18
C ARG A 29 -12.03 -3.14 5.05
N ALA A 30 -13.17 -3.29 5.72
CA ALA A 30 -14.25 -2.30 5.68
C ALA A 30 -13.77 -0.95 6.22
N SER A 31 -13.08 -0.93 7.37
CA SER A 31 -12.55 0.29 7.96
C SER A 31 -11.48 0.96 7.09
N ILE A 32 -10.64 0.19 6.39
CA ILE A 32 -9.65 0.76 5.45
C ILE A 32 -10.35 1.46 4.28
N ILE A 33 -11.37 0.83 3.70
CA ILE A 33 -12.13 1.43 2.60
C ILE A 33 -12.83 2.72 3.06
N GLU A 34 -13.44 2.72 4.25
CA GLU A 34 -14.03 3.92 4.82
C GLU A 34 -13.00 5.01 5.08
N ALA A 35 -11.82 4.67 5.60
CA ALA A 35 -10.75 5.64 5.80
C ALA A 35 -10.28 6.29 4.48
N LEU A 36 -10.20 5.51 3.39
CA LEU A 36 -9.87 6.03 2.05
C LEU A 36 -10.95 7.00 1.53
N LYS A 37 -12.23 6.73 1.82
CA LYS A 37 -13.34 7.64 1.49
C LYS A 37 -13.29 8.92 2.33
N GLN A 38 -13.09 8.79 3.65
CA GLN A 38 -12.99 9.94 4.57
C GLN A 38 -11.83 10.87 4.23
N LYS A 39 -10.72 10.32 3.75
CA LYS A 39 -9.57 11.09 3.25
C LYS A 39 -9.75 11.61 1.82
N GLU A 40 -10.87 11.32 1.18
CA GLU A 40 -11.23 11.72 -0.19
C GLU A 40 -10.28 11.17 -1.25
N HIS A 41 -9.66 10.01 -1.03
CA HIS A 41 -8.84 9.35 -2.05
C HIS A 41 -9.71 8.54 -3.03
N ILE A 42 -10.86 8.06 -2.57
CA ILE A 42 -11.85 7.34 -3.37
C ILE A 42 -13.24 7.86 -3.05
N GLN A 43 -14.16 7.71 -3.99
CA GLN A 43 -15.58 8.09 -3.84
C GLN A 43 -16.50 7.08 -4.50
N VAL A 44 -17.79 7.11 -4.15
CA VAL A 44 -18.82 6.26 -4.77
C VAL A 44 -19.62 7.08 -5.77
N ILE A 45 -19.57 6.71 -7.05
CA ILE A 45 -20.37 7.31 -8.12
C ILE A 45 -21.20 6.20 -8.76
N LYS A 46 -22.53 6.34 -8.74
CA LYS A 46 -23.46 5.34 -9.33
C LYS A 46 -23.15 3.90 -8.86
N ASN A 47 -22.97 3.72 -7.55
CA ASN A 47 -22.59 2.45 -6.89
C ASN A 47 -21.24 1.86 -7.33
N LYS A 48 -20.36 2.65 -7.96
CA LYS A 48 -18.98 2.24 -8.30
C LYS A 48 -17.99 3.05 -7.49
N LEU A 49 -16.96 2.38 -6.97
CA LEU A 49 -15.80 3.05 -6.38
C LEU A 49 -14.94 3.63 -7.50
N VAL A 50 -14.62 4.93 -7.39
CA VAL A 50 -13.80 5.67 -8.34
C VAL A 50 -12.73 6.42 -7.56
N VAL A 51 -11.50 6.40 -8.07
CA VAL A 51 -10.38 7.16 -7.50
C VAL A 51 -10.58 8.65 -7.81
N THR A 52 -10.44 9.51 -6.81
CA THR A 52 -10.54 10.98 -6.98
C THR A 52 -9.25 11.54 -7.58
N GLU A 53 -9.22 12.81 -8.00
CA GLU A 53 -7.96 13.43 -8.43
C GLU A 53 -6.93 13.49 -7.29
N LYS A 54 -7.38 13.74 -6.06
CA LYS A 54 -6.54 13.64 -4.85
C LYS A 54 -5.94 12.23 -4.66
N GLY A 55 -6.74 11.19 -4.92
CA GLY A 55 -6.28 9.81 -4.88
C GLY A 55 -5.27 9.48 -5.98
N LYS A 56 -5.51 9.97 -7.21
CA LYS A 56 -4.57 9.80 -8.34
C LYS A 56 -3.24 10.50 -8.06
N LEU A 57 -3.28 11.71 -7.52
CA LEU A 57 -2.09 12.45 -7.12
C LEU A 57 -1.29 11.68 -6.06
N LEU A 58 -1.97 11.09 -5.07
CA LEU A 58 -1.31 10.23 -4.09
C LEU A 58 -0.64 9.03 -4.77
N CYS A 59 -1.34 8.35 -5.68
CA CYS A 59 -0.76 7.22 -6.44
C CYS A 59 0.49 7.64 -7.20
N GLN A 60 0.48 8.79 -7.88
CA GLN A 60 1.64 9.34 -8.59
C GLN A 60 2.81 9.64 -7.63
N ALA A 61 2.51 10.22 -6.46
CA ALA A 61 3.53 10.57 -5.48
C ALA A 61 4.26 9.36 -4.89
N VAL A 62 3.60 8.19 -4.84
CA VAL A 62 4.20 6.95 -4.34
C VAL A 62 4.69 6.00 -5.44
N GLU A 63 4.46 6.33 -6.72
CA GLU A 63 4.75 5.45 -7.86
C GLU A 63 6.24 5.14 -8.01
N ALA A 64 7.11 6.10 -7.71
CA ALA A 64 8.57 5.91 -7.68
C ALA A 64 8.99 4.85 -6.63
N GLN A 65 8.17 4.62 -5.62
CA GLN A 65 8.42 3.69 -4.52
C GLN A 65 7.62 2.39 -4.74
N HIS A 66 7.94 1.67 -5.82
CA HIS A 66 7.20 0.50 -6.28
C HIS A 66 6.86 -0.52 -5.18
N LEU A 67 7.81 -0.78 -4.27
CA LEU A 67 7.60 -1.68 -3.14
C LEU A 67 6.44 -1.27 -2.22
N LEU A 68 6.23 0.03 -1.97
CA LEU A 68 5.12 0.52 -1.15
C LEU A 68 3.76 0.33 -1.79
N THR A 69 3.71 0.32 -3.12
CA THR A 69 2.47 0.15 -3.90
C THR A 69 2.16 -1.31 -4.22
N SER A 70 3.11 -2.22 -3.99
CA SER A 70 2.97 -3.63 -4.35
C SER A 70 2.40 -4.47 -3.21
N ALA A 71 1.45 -5.35 -3.54
CA ALA A 71 0.93 -6.36 -2.61
C ALA A 71 2.02 -7.37 -2.17
N GLU A 72 3.09 -7.51 -2.96
CA GLU A 72 4.24 -8.37 -2.66
C GLU A 72 4.93 -7.98 -1.35
N MET A 73 5.04 -6.68 -1.04
CA MET A 73 5.65 -6.22 0.21
C MET A 73 4.83 -6.67 1.43
N THR A 74 3.51 -6.64 1.31
CA THR A 74 2.61 -7.18 2.35
C THR A 74 2.83 -8.69 2.52
N ALA A 75 2.93 -9.43 1.41
CA ALA A 75 3.20 -10.87 1.44
C ALA A 75 4.52 -11.20 2.17
N LYS A 76 5.59 -10.44 1.87
CA LYS A 76 6.89 -10.60 2.54
C LYS A 76 6.81 -10.36 4.04
N TRP A 77 6.05 -9.35 4.46
CA TRP A 77 5.85 -9.05 5.88
C TRP A 77 5.09 -10.17 6.58
N GLU A 78 3.98 -10.62 6.01
CA GLU A 78 3.18 -11.72 6.56
C GLU A 78 3.99 -13.02 6.68
N SER A 79 4.80 -13.34 5.66
CA SER A 79 5.72 -14.49 5.70
C SER A 79 6.72 -14.36 6.86
N TYR A 80 7.32 -13.18 7.06
CA TYR A 80 8.26 -12.97 8.16
C TYR A 80 7.58 -13.01 9.54
N LEU A 81 6.39 -12.41 9.68
CA LEU A 81 5.59 -12.46 10.90
C LEU A 81 5.20 -13.90 11.26
N LYS A 82 4.87 -14.73 10.27
CA LYS A 82 4.64 -16.17 10.45
C LYS A 82 5.87 -16.88 11.00
N LYS A 83 7.07 -16.58 10.46
CA LYS A 83 8.35 -17.13 10.99
C LYS A 83 8.60 -16.71 12.43
N ILE A 84 8.30 -15.45 12.80
CA ILE A 84 8.38 -14.99 14.19
C ILE A 84 7.43 -15.79 15.08
N GLY A 85 6.17 -15.96 14.68
CA GLY A 85 5.18 -16.75 15.41
C GLY A 85 5.60 -18.22 15.61
N GLN A 86 6.38 -18.77 14.68
CA GLN A 86 6.96 -20.12 14.74
C GLN A 86 8.31 -20.20 15.48
N LYS A 87 8.79 -19.08 16.06
CA LYS A 87 10.12 -18.95 16.69
C LYS A 87 11.30 -19.22 15.74
N GLN A 88 11.09 -19.04 14.44
CA GLN A 88 12.08 -19.19 13.37
C GLN A 88 12.59 -17.85 12.81
N GLY A 89 12.04 -16.73 13.29
CA GLY A 89 12.43 -15.38 12.91
C GLY A 89 12.65 -14.49 14.13
N SER A 90 13.46 -13.45 13.99
CA SER A 90 13.73 -12.47 15.04
C SER A 90 12.87 -11.23 14.85
N GLN A 91 12.12 -10.86 15.90
CA GLN A 91 11.36 -9.61 15.93
C GLN A 91 12.28 -8.39 15.76
N ASP A 92 13.46 -8.40 16.38
CA ASP A 92 14.43 -7.31 16.28
C ASP A 92 14.92 -7.14 14.84
N MET A 93 15.20 -8.25 14.15
CA MET A 93 15.59 -8.20 12.73
C MET A 93 14.47 -7.62 11.86
N PHE A 94 13.22 -8.02 12.08
CA PHE A 94 12.08 -7.49 11.35
C PHE A 94 11.95 -5.96 11.51
N LEU A 95 11.97 -5.49 12.77
CA LEU A 95 11.85 -4.07 13.08
C LEU A 95 13.04 -3.26 12.55
N ASN A 96 14.25 -3.81 12.62
CA ASN A 96 15.43 -3.15 12.07
C ASN A 96 15.37 -3.01 10.54
N ASN A 97 14.81 -4.00 9.84
CA ASN A 97 14.60 -3.90 8.39
C ASN A 97 13.55 -2.84 8.05
N ILE A 98 12.45 -2.75 8.81
CA ILE A 98 11.46 -1.69 8.64
C ILE A 98 12.08 -0.31 8.86
N LYS A 99 12.89 -0.14 9.91
CA LYS A 99 13.60 1.13 10.17
C LYS A 99 14.49 1.54 8.99
N LYS A 100 15.22 0.60 8.40
CA LYS A 100 16.06 0.86 7.22
C LYS A 100 15.23 1.34 6.03
N ILE A 101 14.07 0.71 5.78
CA ILE A 101 13.15 1.15 4.72
C ILE A 101 12.65 2.58 5.00
N ILE A 102 12.26 2.88 6.24
CA ILE A 102 11.80 4.23 6.62
C ILE A 102 12.90 5.27 6.39
N VAL A 103 14.13 5.01 6.84
CA VAL A 103 15.27 5.93 6.64
C VAL A 103 15.53 6.14 5.15
N HIS A 104 15.56 5.06 4.36
CA HIS A 104 15.73 5.15 2.92
C HIS A 104 14.65 6.02 2.26
N LEU A 105 13.38 5.85 2.65
CA LEU A 105 12.28 6.65 2.13
C LEU A 105 12.42 8.14 2.50
N LEU A 106 12.86 8.46 3.72
CA LEU A 106 13.08 9.86 4.12
C LEU A 106 14.13 10.54 3.24
N ASP A 107 15.16 9.79 2.83
CA ASP A 107 16.22 10.30 1.97
C ASP A 107 15.76 10.46 0.50
N THR A 108 14.92 9.57 -0.01
CA THR A 108 14.53 9.55 -1.44
C THR A 108 13.27 10.34 -1.77
N VAL A 109 12.28 10.37 -0.87
CA VAL A 109 10.94 10.90 -1.15
C VAL A 109 10.97 12.39 -1.53
N SER A 110 11.87 13.18 -0.95
CA SER A 110 11.99 14.61 -1.26
C SER A 110 12.23 14.86 -2.75
N GLY A 111 13.13 14.10 -3.37
CA GLY A 111 13.42 14.21 -4.81
C GLY A 111 12.35 13.59 -5.72
N ASP A 112 11.53 12.68 -5.19
CA ASP A 112 10.42 12.09 -5.94
C ASP A 112 9.20 13.00 -5.99
N ILE A 113 8.91 13.71 -4.89
CA ILE A 113 7.78 14.66 -4.81
C ILE A 113 7.97 15.83 -5.78
N GLU A 114 9.19 16.30 -6.01
CA GLU A 114 9.48 17.37 -6.98
C GLU A 114 9.04 17.04 -8.41
N LYS A 115 8.91 15.75 -8.73
CA LYS A 115 8.51 15.27 -10.08
C LYS A 115 7.00 15.13 -10.23
N VAL A 116 6.23 15.27 -9.14
CA VAL A 116 4.78 15.06 -9.15
C VAL A 116 4.07 16.32 -9.69
N ASN A 117 3.14 16.12 -10.62
CA ASN A 117 2.39 17.22 -11.22
C ASN A 117 1.11 17.54 -10.44
N PHE A 118 1.11 18.66 -9.72
CA PHE A 118 -0.02 19.11 -8.90
C PHE A 118 -1.12 19.87 -9.67
N LYS A 119 -0.90 20.26 -10.93
CA LYS A 119 -1.80 21.16 -11.68
C LYS A 119 -3.24 20.64 -11.80
N ALA A 120 -3.40 19.34 -12.07
CA ALA A 120 -4.71 18.72 -12.23
C ALA A 120 -5.57 18.76 -10.94
N TYR A 121 -4.93 18.75 -9.77
CA TYR A 121 -5.62 18.87 -8.48
C TYR A 121 -6.03 20.32 -8.18
N GLU A 122 -5.19 21.29 -8.51
CA GLU A 122 -5.48 22.72 -8.30
C GLU A 122 -6.65 23.22 -9.16
N GLU A 123 -6.74 22.77 -10.42
CA GLU A 123 -7.84 23.12 -11.32
C GLU A 123 -9.21 22.62 -10.85
N GLN A 124 -9.25 21.49 -10.14
CA GLN A 124 -10.50 20.92 -9.62
C GLN A 124 -10.95 21.58 -8.31
N LYS A 125 -10.02 22.08 -7.50
CA LYS A 125 -10.33 22.84 -6.27
C LYS A 125 -10.87 24.25 -6.56
N ASN A 126 -10.52 24.81 -7.73
CA ASN A 126 -10.92 26.14 -8.18
C ASN A 126 -12.23 26.15 -9.00
N LYS A 127 -12.88 25.00 -9.18
CA LYS A 127 -14.21 24.85 -9.77
C LYS A 127 -15.24 24.53 -8.70
#